data_AF-A0A7X6T543-F1
#
_entry.id   AF-A0A7X6T543-F1
#
_cell.length_a   1.000
_cell.length_b   1.000
_cell.length_c   1.000
_cell.angle_alpha   90.00
_cell.angle_beta   90.00
_cell.angle_gamma   90.00
#
_symmetry.space_group_name_H-M   'P 1'
#
loop_
_entity.id
_entity.type
_entity.pdbx_description
1 polymer ?
#
loop_
_entity_poly.entity_id
_entity_poly.type
_entity_poly.pdbx_seq_one_letter_code
_entity_poly.pdbx_strand_id
1 'polypeptide(L)'
;LTPLELTVSLKGALKGAVVTGGGVAMEEVEATTTQSTLIKRLFFAGEVLDIDGDSGGYNLQAAFSTGYAAAMGMATFTLKQ
;
A
#
# COMPACT_ATOMS: atom_id res chain seq x y z
N LEU A 1 -32.51 -22.05 11.86
CA LEU A 1 -32.44 -20.60 11.51
C LEU A 1 -32.94 -20.47 10.09
N THR A 2 -34.00 -19.69 9.84
CA THR A 2 -34.45 -19.38 8.49
C THR A 2 -33.46 -18.41 7.84
N PRO A 3 -32.96 -18.67 6.61
CA PRO A 3 -32.08 -17.74 5.93
C PRO A 3 -32.84 -16.46 5.55
N LEU A 4 -32.25 -15.31 5.83
CA LEU A 4 -32.70 -14.01 5.30
C LEU A 4 -31.83 -13.66 4.10
N GLU A 5 -32.43 -13.64 2.91
CA GLU A 5 -31.74 -13.22 1.69
C GLU A 5 -31.77 -11.70 1.54
N LEU A 6 -30.59 -11.10 1.37
CA LEU A 6 -30.43 -9.66 1.15
C LEU A 6 -29.79 -9.43 -0.22
N THR A 7 -30.45 -8.68 -1.09
CA THR A 7 -29.91 -8.29 -2.39
C THR A 7 -29.20 -6.94 -2.30
N VAL A 8 -27.91 -6.92 -2.64
CA VAL A 8 -27.14 -5.68 -2.75
C VAL A 8 -27.35 -5.09 -4.14
N SER A 9 -27.92 -3.88 -4.22
CA SER A 9 -28.18 -3.19 -5.50
C SER A 9 -27.00 -2.35 -5.98
N LEU A 10 -26.20 -1.80 -5.06
CA LEU A 10 -25.11 -0.86 -5.35
C LEU A 10 -23.98 -0.99 -4.32
N LYS A 11 -22.75 -0.68 -4.74
CA LYS A 11 -21.59 -0.49 -3.84
C LYS A 11 -21.36 1.00 -3.60
N GLY A 12 -20.81 1.34 -2.43
CA GLY A 12 -20.42 2.71 -2.10
C GLY A 12 -19.33 3.26 -3.03
N ALA A 13 -19.30 4.58 -3.21
CA ALA A 13 -18.28 5.25 -3.99
C ALA A 13 -16.94 5.34 -3.23
N LEU A 14 -15.82 5.40 -3.95
CA LEU A 14 -14.47 5.50 -3.39
C LEU A 14 -14.31 6.71 -2.45
N LYS A 15 -15.00 7.83 -2.72
CA LYS A 15 -14.97 9.03 -1.87
C LYS A 15 -15.34 8.76 -0.40
N GLY A 16 -16.14 7.72 -0.13
CA GLY A 16 -16.52 7.30 1.22
C GLY A 16 -15.80 6.04 1.70
N ALA A 17 -14.87 5.49 0.91
CA ALA A 17 -14.11 4.32 1.28
C ALA A 17 -13.02 4.68 2.30
N VAL A 18 -12.69 3.72 3.16
CA VAL A 18 -11.67 3.89 4.22
C VAL A 18 -10.27 3.53 3.69
N VAL A 19 -10.21 2.77 2.59
CA VAL A 19 -8.99 2.28 1.95
C VAL A 19 -9.24 2.27 0.44
N THR A 20 -8.18 2.52 -0.31
CA THR A 20 -8.11 2.39 -1.77
C THR A 20 -7.47 1.05 -2.11
N GLY A 21 -8.15 0.22 -2.91
CA GLY A 21 -7.52 -0.92 -3.58
C GLY A 21 -6.96 -0.50 -4.93
N GLY A 22 -5.76 -0.98 -5.28
CA GLY A 22 -4.97 -0.46 -6.41
C GLY A 22 -3.85 0.48 -5.95
N GLY A 23 -2.95 0.83 -6.87
CA GLY A 23 -1.84 1.75 -6.59
C GLY A 23 -0.68 1.54 -7.54
N VAL A 24 0.53 1.87 -7.07
CA VAL A 24 1.78 1.53 -7.75
C VAL A 24 1.97 0.01 -7.68
N ALA A 25 2.17 -0.61 -8.85
CA ALA A 25 2.33 -2.04 -8.99
C ALA A 25 3.54 -2.56 -8.19
N MET A 26 3.33 -3.62 -7.41
CA MET A 26 4.35 -4.17 -6.53
C MET A 26 5.51 -4.82 -7.29
N GLU A 27 5.30 -5.17 -8.56
CA GLU A 27 6.35 -5.66 -9.46
C GLU A 27 7.35 -4.55 -9.88
N GLU A 28 6.94 -3.29 -9.77
CA GLU A 28 7.76 -2.12 -10.13
C GLU A 28 8.50 -1.53 -8.92
N VAL A 29 8.43 -2.21 -7.77
CA VAL A 29 8.98 -1.76 -6.50
C VAL A 29 9.84 -2.87 -5.89
N GLU A 30 11.06 -2.53 -5.47
CA GLU A 30 11.93 -3.47 -4.77
C GLU A 30 11.41 -3.71 -3.34
N ALA A 31 11.18 -4.96 -2.98
CA ALA A 31 10.45 -5.33 -1.76
C ALA A 31 11.10 -4.88 -0.44
N THR A 32 12.44 -4.78 -0.40
CA THR A 32 13.19 -4.49 0.83
C THR A 32 13.29 -3.00 1.11
N THR A 33 13.49 -2.21 0.06
CA THR A 33 13.78 -0.77 0.13
C THR A 33 12.61 0.08 -0.31
N THR A 34 11.60 -0.53 -0.92
CA THR A 34 10.47 0.13 -1.59
C THR A 34 10.89 1.16 -2.65
N GLN A 35 12.07 0.98 -3.24
CA GLN A 35 12.56 1.79 -4.34
C GLN A 35 11.91 1.37 -5.66
N SER A 36 11.59 2.33 -6.52
CA SER A 36 11.23 2.07 -7.92
C SER A 36 12.34 1.30 -8.63
N THR A 37 11.95 0.26 -9.37
CA THR A 37 12.84 -0.48 -10.27
C THR A 37 13.07 0.25 -11.59
N LEU A 38 12.17 1.17 -11.94
CA LEU A 38 12.20 1.96 -13.17
C LEU A 38 13.00 3.27 -13.01
N ILE A 39 12.85 3.95 -11.87
CA ILE A 39 13.47 5.25 -11.60
C ILE A 39 14.37 5.15 -10.37
N LYS A 40 15.68 5.32 -10.56
CA LYS A 40 16.63 5.33 -9.44
C LYS A 40 16.32 6.49 -8.50
N ARG A 41 16.46 6.23 -7.19
CA ARG A 41 16.23 7.20 -6.09
C ARG A 41 14.78 7.67 -5.92
N LEU A 42 13.82 7.02 -6.56
CA LEU A 42 12.39 7.20 -6.29
C LEU A 42 11.93 6.08 -5.35
N PHE A 43 11.23 6.42 -4.28
CA PHE A 43 10.76 5.47 -3.27
C PHE A 43 9.28 5.71 -2.98
N PHE A 44 8.56 4.64 -2.65
CA PHE A 44 7.14 4.67 -2.35
C PHE A 44 6.88 4.09 -0.96
N ALA A 45 5.83 4.57 -0.29
CA ALA A 45 5.42 4.08 1.02
C ALA A 45 3.93 4.39 1.27
N GLY A 46 3.28 3.54 2.06
CA GLY A 46 1.87 3.70 2.41
C GLY A 46 0.91 3.28 1.29
N GLU A 47 -0.32 3.77 1.40
CA GLU A 47 -1.49 3.41 0.56
C GLU A 47 -1.34 3.81 -0.92
N VAL A 48 -0.24 4.48 -1.30
CA VAL A 48 0.08 4.70 -2.72
C VAL A 48 0.54 3.42 -3.41
N LEU A 49 1.07 2.46 -2.66
CA LEU A 49 1.42 1.13 -3.13
C LEU A 49 0.14 0.32 -3.31
N ASP A 50 0.14 -0.61 -4.27
CA ASP A 50 -0.95 -1.56 -4.47
C ASP A 50 -0.94 -2.64 -3.37
N ILE A 51 -1.26 -2.19 -2.15
CA ILE A 51 -1.35 -2.99 -0.92
C ILE A 51 -2.53 -2.47 -0.11
N ASP A 52 -3.56 -3.30 0.01
CA ASP A 52 -4.67 -3.09 0.92
C ASP A 52 -4.90 -4.32 1.79
N GLY A 53 -5.34 -4.08 3.03
CA GLY A 53 -5.71 -5.12 3.98
C GLY A 53 -7.08 -4.86 4.59
N ASP A 54 -7.61 -5.88 5.27
CA ASP A 54 -8.85 -5.75 6.02
C ASP A 54 -8.76 -4.66 7.12
N SER A 55 -9.92 -4.27 7.64
CA SER A 55 -9.97 -3.44 8.85
C SER A 55 -9.32 -4.17 10.04
N GLY A 56 -8.72 -3.41 10.96
CA GLY A 56 -8.02 -3.99 12.12
C GLY A 56 -6.58 -3.51 12.30
N GLY A 57 -6.16 -2.48 11.56
CA GLY A 57 -4.84 -1.85 11.69
C GLY A 57 -3.82 -2.31 10.64
N TYR A 58 -4.17 -3.24 9.75
CA TYR A 58 -3.26 -3.77 8.72
C TYR A 58 -2.75 -2.68 7.76
N ASN A 59 -3.64 -1.79 7.28
CA ASN A 59 -3.23 -0.68 6.40
C ASN A 59 -2.27 0.30 7.10
N LEU A 60 -2.49 0.57 8.39
CA LEU A 60 -1.56 1.41 9.18
C LEU A 60 -0.22 0.70 9.37
N GLN A 61 -0.23 -0.60 9.67
CA GLN A 61 0.98 -1.40 9.79
C GLN A 61 1.77 -1.43 8.48
N ALA A 62 1.10 -1.59 7.34
CA ALA A 62 1.69 -1.52 6.01
C ALA A 62 2.32 -0.13 5.75
N ALA A 63 1.61 0.95 6.10
CA ALA A 63 2.12 2.30 5.96
C ALA A 63 3.38 2.55 6.80
N PHE A 64 3.40 2.13 8.06
CA PHE A 64 4.59 2.30 8.92
C PHE A 64 5.77 1.43 8.47
N SER A 65 5.51 0.18 8.09
CA SER A 65 6.55 -0.76 7.67
C SER A 65 7.22 -0.32 6.36
N THR A 66 6.41 0.07 5.37
CA THR A 66 6.93 0.57 4.08
C THR A 66 7.60 1.93 4.23
N GLY A 67 7.10 2.81 5.09
CA GLY A 67 7.75 4.09 5.41
C GLY A 67 9.15 3.90 6.02
N TYR A 68 9.30 2.94 6.93
CA TYR A 68 10.61 2.59 7.50
C TYR A 68 11.55 2.00 6.43
N ALA A 69 11.06 1.06 5.62
CA ALA A 69 11.83 0.45 4.53
C ALA A 69 12.34 1.49 3.53
N ALA A 70 11.46 2.40 3.08
CA ALA A 70 11.80 3.52 2.20
C ALA A 70 12.91 4.39 2.81
N ALA A 71 12.77 4.77 4.09
CA ALA A 71 13.74 5.61 4.78
C ALA A 71 15.12 4.94 4.88
N MET A 72 15.17 3.65 5.23
CA MET A 72 16.41 2.88 5.29
C MET A 72 17.05 2.70 3.91
N GLY A 73 16.23 2.49 2.87
CA GLY A 73 16.65 2.44 1.48
C GLY A 73 17.29 3.76 1.03
N MET A 74 16.62 4.89 1.30
CA MET A 74 17.13 6.24 1.01
C MET A 74 18.46 6.53 1.71
N ALA A 75 18.58 6.20 3.00
CA ALA A 75 19.80 6.39 3.77
C ALA A 75 20.97 5.57 3.19
N THR A 76 20.75 4.29 2.90
CA THR A 76 21.77 3.41 2.32
C THR A 76 22.22 3.89 0.95
N PHE A 77 21.30 4.36 0.10
CA PHE A 77 21.64 4.88 -1.21
C PHE A 77 22.49 6.16 -1.12
N THR A 78 22.18 7.03 -0.16
CA THR A 78 22.89 8.31 0.03
C THR A 78 24.33 8.09 0.50
N LEU A 79 24.57 7.10 1.37
CA LEU A 79 25.90 6.81 1.93
C LEU A 79 26.83 6.02 1.00
N LYS A 80 26.30 5.41 -0.07
CA LYS A 80 27.08 4.67 -1.07
C LYS A 80 27.61 5.55 -2.22
N GLN A 81 27.44 6.87 -2.12
CA GLN A 81 28.05 7.86 -2.99
C GLN A 81 29.32 8.43 -2.36
#